data_AF-A0A7R8X265-F1
#
_entry.id   AF-A0A7R8X265-F1
#
_cell.length_a   1.000
_cell.length_b   1.000
_cell.length_c   1.000
_cell.angle_alpha   90.00
_cell.angle_beta   90.00
_cell.angle_gamma   90.00
#
_symmetry.space_group_name_H-M   'P 1'
#
loop_
_entity.id
_entity.type
_entity.pdbx_description
1 polymer ?
#
loop_
_entity_poly.entity_id
_entity_poly.type
_entity_poly.pdbx_seq_one_letter_code
_entity_poly.pdbx_strand_id
1 'polypeptide(L)'
;MTGGKSKQTGHSKGATCRQKVFKTKRKQACLDEVFERCVKANSASKPVPQAAPLDPDLPGDGQFHCIPCDRYFQDQEPLTQHFKSKLHKRRMKALQVTPYSVAEAEAAGGTGSYVPPQKVTLPDPMLKQRSEDDLKMCA
;
A
#
# COMPACT_ATOMS: atom_id res chain seq x y z
N MET A 1 16.10 -35.70 -49.62
CA MET A 1 16.29 -34.33 -49.08
C MET A 1 15.33 -34.16 -47.89
N THR A 2 15.78 -34.36 -46.66
CA THR A 2 14.96 -34.22 -45.44
C THR A 2 15.40 -32.98 -44.66
N GLY A 3 14.71 -31.86 -44.88
CA GLY A 3 14.98 -30.60 -44.18
C GLY A 3 14.73 -30.75 -42.68
N GLY A 4 15.79 -30.56 -41.87
CA GLY A 4 15.71 -30.60 -40.41
C GLY A 4 14.92 -29.42 -39.86
N LYS A 5 13.96 -29.70 -38.97
CA LYS A 5 13.20 -28.69 -38.22
C LYS A 5 14.16 -27.87 -37.36
N SER A 6 14.38 -26.60 -37.69
CA SER A 6 15.18 -25.69 -36.87
C SER A 6 14.51 -25.53 -35.50
N LYS A 7 15.28 -25.78 -34.42
CA LYS A 7 14.82 -25.49 -33.05
C LYS A 7 14.68 -23.98 -32.94
N GLN A 8 13.47 -23.49 -32.66
CA GLN A 8 13.24 -22.06 -32.41
C GLN A 8 14.01 -21.62 -31.14
N THR A 9 15.22 -21.08 -31.33
CA THR A 9 16.02 -20.43 -30.27
C THR A 9 15.57 -18.99 -30.14
N GLY A 10 14.56 -18.72 -29.29
CA GLY A 10 14.15 -17.33 -29.05
C GLY A 10 12.82 -17.08 -28.36
N HIS A 11 12.04 -18.11 -27.99
CA HIS A 11 10.72 -17.91 -27.38
C HIS A 11 10.59 -18.58 -26.01
N SER A 12 11.52 -18.31 -25.09
CA SER A 12 11.27 -18.59 -23.67
C SER A 12 10.27 -17.55 -23.14
N LYS A 13 8.98 -17.90 -23.10
CA LYS A 13 7.90 -17.04 -22.61
C LYS A 13 8.16 -16.64 -21.15
N GLY A 14 8.73 -15.45 -20.92
CA GLY A 14 8.50 -14.51 -19.82
C GLY A 14 8.47 -14.97 -18.34
N ALA A 15 8.65 -16.25 -18.01
CA ALA A 15 8.47 -16.78 -16.66
C ALA A 15 9.43 -16.13 -15.63
N THR A 16 10.57 -15.64 -16.12
CA THR A 16 11.58 -14.93 -15.32
C THR A 16 11.16 -13.51 -14.93
N CYS A 17 10.11 -12.93 -15.52
CA CYS A 17 9.67 -11.56 -15.21
C CYS A 17 9.02 -11.47 -13.83
N ARG A 18 8.14 -12.42 -13.47
CA ARG A 18 7.45 -12.41 -12.17
C ARG A 18 8.41 -12.65 -11.00
N GLN A 19 9.34 -13.58 -11.13
CA GLN A 19 10.37 -13.83 -10.11
C GLN A 19 11.25 -12.60 -9.83
N LYS A 20 11.44 -11.70 -10.81
CA LYS A 20 12.19 -10.44 -10.61
C LYS A 20 11.46 -9.44 -9.71
N VAL A 21 10.13 -9.51 -9.64
CA VAL A 21 9.30 -8.61 -8.80
C VAL A 21 9.37 -9.04 -7.33
N PHE A 22 9.37 -10.34 -7.06
CA PHE A 22 9.41 -10.90 -5.71
C PHE A 22 10.81 -10.96 -5.08
N LYS A 23 11.85 -10.40 -5.74
CA LYS A 23 13.20 -10.35 -5.17
C LYS A 23 13.26 -9.36 -4.00
N THR A 24 14.07 -9.70 -3.00
CA THR A 24 14.28 -8.91 -1.78
C THR A 24 14.65 -7.46 -2.06
N LYS A 25 15.50 -7.19 -3.05
CA LYS A 25 15.93 -5.83 -3.44
C LYS A 25 14.80 -4.90 -3.93
N ARG A 26 13.61 -5.42 -4.23
CA ARG A 26 12.43 -4.66 -4.69
C ARG A 26 11.20 -4.94 -3.81
N LYS A 27 11.44 -5.50 -2.62
CA LYS A 27 10.37 -5.86 -1.68
C LYS A 27 9.68 -4.57 -1.23
N GLN A 28 8.35 -4.59 -1.26
CA GLN A 28 7.53 -3.53 -0.68
C GLN A 28 7.31 -3.78 0.82
N ALA A 29 7.00 -2.73 1.57
CA ALA A 29 6.65 -2.83 2.98
C ALA A 29 5.49 -3.82 3.20
N CYS A 30 5.60 -4.61 4.28
CA CYS A 30 4.57 -5.59 4.65
C CYS A 30 3.31 -4.89 5.19
N LEU A 31 2.20 -5.64 5.32
CA LEU A 31 0.90 -5.08 5.72
C LEU A 31 0.86 -4.64 7.19
N ASP A 32 1.51 -5.40 8.06
CA ASP A 32 1.74 -5.13 9.48
C ASP A 32 2.54 -3.83 9.68
N GLU A 33 3.68 -3.70 9.01
CA GLU A 33 4.52 -2.50 9.10
C GLU A 33 3.77 -1.24 8.64
N VAL A 34 3.01 -1.34 7.55
CA VAL A 34 2.20 -0.22 7.05
C VAL A 34 1.05 0.10 8.01
N PHE A 35 0.42 -0.92 8.61
CA PHE A 35 -0.65 -0.75 9.58
C PHE A 35 -0.16 0.02 10.81
N GLU A 36 1.01 -0.32 11.36
CA GLU A 36 1.62 0.41 12.47
C GLU A 36 1.91 1.88 12.12
N ARG A 37 2.47 2.13 10.94
CA ARG A 37 2.71 3.51 10.45
C ARG A 37 1.40 4.29 10.33
N CYS A 38 0.33 3.67 9.83
CA CYS A 38 -1.00 4.28 9.73
C CYS A 38 -1.60 4.59 11.12
N VAL A 39 -1.52 3.66 12.07
CA VAL A 39 -2.01 3.88 13.45
C VAL A 39 -1.24 5.01 14.11
N LYS A 40 0.09 5.02 13.99
CA LYS A 40 0.95 6.09 14.52
C LYS A 40 0.59 7.44 13.91
N ALA A 41 0.37 7.51 12.59
CA ALA A 41 -0.03 8.73 11.91
C ALA A 41 -1.39 9.27 12.36
N ASN A 42 -2.33 8.40 12.73
CA ASN A 42 -3.62 8.81 13.30
C ASN A 42 -3.51 9.33 14.73
N SER A 43 -2.61 8.75 15.54
CA SER A 43 -2.37 9.18 16.91
C SER A 43 -1.55 10.48 17.01
N ALA A 44 -0.76 10.79 15.98
CA ALA A 44 0.01 12.02 15.92
C ALA A 44 -0.94 13.21 15.71
N SER A 45 -0.86 14.20 16.60
CA SER A 45 -1.66 15.43 16.51
C SER A 45 -1.37 16.29 15.29
N LYS A 46 -0.29 15.98 14.55
CA LYS A 46 0.12 16.67 13.32
C LYS A 46 0.12 15.68 12.16
N PRO A 47 -0.58 15.96 11.05
CA PRO A 47 -0.44 15.15 9.85
C PRO A 47 1.01 15.23 9.37
N VAL A 48 1.68 14.08 9.35
CA VAL A 48 3.11 13.92 9.12
C VAL A 48 3.66 14.43 7.76
N PRO A 49 2.91 14.53 6.63
CA PRO A 49 3.57 14.80 5.35
C PRO A 49 4.07 16.24 5.17
N GLN A 50 3.56 17.23 5.90
CA GLN A 50 3.93 18.65 5.68
C GLN A 50 5.04 19.17 6.61
N ALA A 51 5.40 18.42 7.65
CA ALA A 51 6.42 18.83 8.63
C ALA A 51 7.71 17.99 8.54
N ALA A 52 7.78 17.05 7.60
CA ALA A 52 9.00 16.30 7.33
C ALA A 52 10.05 17.24 6.70
N PRO A 53 11.34 17.08 7.03
CA PRO A 53 12.41 17.79 6.32
C PRO A 53 12.35 17.43 4.84
N LEU A 54 12.53 18.43 3.98
CA LEU A 54 12.56 18.26 2.53
C LEU A 54 13.72 17.34 2.16
N ASP A 55 13.41 16.22 1.52
CA ASP A 55 14.39 15.22 1.09
C ASP A 55 14.49 15.23 -0.44
N PRO A 56 15.60 15.73 -1.02
CA PRO A 56 15.75 15.88 -2.46
C PRO A 56 15.90 14.53 -3.21
N ASP A 57 16.15 13.43 -2.51
CA ASP A 57 16.27 12.10 -3.14
C ASP A 57 14.90 11.46 -3.43
N LEU A 58 13.82 11.97 -2.81
CA LEU A 58 12.46 11.48 -2.96
C LEU A 58 11.66 12.35 -3.95
N PRO A 59 10.72 11.77 -4.71
CA PRO A 59 9.92 12.56 -5.63
C PRO A 59 9.00 13.52 -4.85
N GLY A 60 8.88 14.75 -5.34
CA GLY A 60 8.11 15.81 -4.67
C GLY A 60 8.72 16.24 -3.33
N ASP A 61 10.03 16.10 -3.16
CA ASP A 61 10.81 16.41 -1.95
C ASP A 61 10.27 15.73 -0.68
N GLY A 62 9.60 14.57 -0.84
CA GLY A 62 8.96 13.84 0.26
C GLY A 62 7.63 14.42 0.76
N GLN A 63 7.13 15.51 0.16
CA GLN A 63 5.94 16.23 0.64
C GLN A 63 4.63 15.48 0.34
N PHE A 64 4.51 14.85 -0.84
CA PHE A 64 3.28 14.17 -1.27
C PHE A 64 3.39 12.66 -1.10
N HIS A 65 3.20 12.17 0.13
CA HIS A 65 3.28 10.75 0.47
C HIS A 65 1.92 10.14 0.83
N CYS A 66 1.66 8.93 0.32
CA CYS A 66 0.52 8.11 0.71
C CYS A 66 0.99 6.97 1.63
N ILE A 67 0.69 7.08 2.92
CA ILE A 67 1.09 6.12 3.96
C ILE A 67 0.54 4.70 3.68
N PRO A 68 -0.75 4.49 3.35
CA PRO A 68 -1.28 3.14 3.09
C PRO A 68 -0.58 2.37 1.96
N CYS A 69 -0.13 3.10 0.94
CA CYS A 69 0.47 2.52 -0.27
C CYS A 69 2.00 2.60 -0.27
N ASP A 70 2.60 3.32 0.68
CA ASP A 70 4.02 3.64 0.76
C ASP A 70 4.60 4.17 -0.57
N ARG A 71 3.93 5.18 -1.13
CA ARG A 71 4.30 5.79 -2.40
C ARG A 71 4.38 7.30 -2.28
N TYR A 72 5.43 7.86 -2.87
CA TYR A 72 5.64 9.29 -3.04
C TYR A 72 5.17 9.73 -4.42
N PHE A 73 4.70 10.97 -4.51
CA PHE A 73 4.21 11.62 -5.71
C PHE A 73 4.91 12.97 -5.90
N GLN A 74 4.91 13.48 -7.13
CA GLN A 74 5.52 14.78 -7.44
C GLN A 74 4.66 15.98 -6.99
N ASP A 75 3.33 15.89 -7.11
CA ASP A 75 2.38 16.99 -6.91
C ASP A 75 1.15 16.53 -6.10
N GLN A 76 0.28 17.48 -5.72
CA GLN A 76 -1.01 17.20 -5.08
C GLN A 76 -2.02 16.52 -6.04
N GLU A 77 -2.06 16.92 -7.31
CA GLU A 77 -2.99 16.34 -8.30
C GLU A 77 -2.87 14.81 -8.43
N PRO A 78 -1.68 14.21 -8.69
CA PRO A 78 -1.54 12.77 -8.77
C PRO A 78 -1.84 12.06 -7.44
N LEU A 79 -1.62 12.72 -6.30
CA LEU A 79 -1.99 12.19 -4.98
C LEU A 79 -3.53 12.10 -4.84
N THR A 80 -4.27 13.13 -5.24
CA THR A 80 -5.75 13.10 -5.23
C THR A 80 -6.30 12.05 -6.20
N GLN A 81 -5.71 11.91 -7.39
CA GLN A 81 -6.09 10.87 -8.34
C GLN A 81 -5.78 9.47 -7.80
N HIS A 82 -4.66 9.30 -7.10
CA HIS A 82 -4.27 8.05 -6.47
C HIS A 82 -5.31 7.56 -5.47
N PHE A 83 -5.81 8.44 -4.59
CA PHE A 83 -6.84 8.08 -3.61
C PHE A 83 -8.15 7.62 -4.26
N LYS A 84 -8.52 8.16 -5.43
CA LYS A 84 -9.69 7.70 -6.20
C LYS A 84 -9.49 6.31 -6.82
N SER A 85 -8.26 5.87 -7.01
CA SER A 85 -7.90 4.64 -7.71
C SER A 85 -8.33 3.36 -6.98
N LYS A 86 -8.54 2.27 -7.75
CA LYS A 86 -8.91 0.95 -7.19
C LYS A 86 -7.80 0.35 -6.33
N LEU A 87 -6.54 0.64 -6.63
CA LEU A 87 -5.39 0.12 -5.89
C LEU A 87 -5.41 0.63 -4.45
N HIS A 88 -5.63 1.93 -4.27
CA HIS A 88 -5.73 2.57 -2.96
C HIS A 88 -6.92 2.01 -2.17
N LYS A 89 -8.10 1.98 -2.77
CA LYS A 89 -9.32 1.42 -2.15
C LYS A 89 -9.15 -0.03 -1.71
N ARG A 90 -8.45 -0.86 -2.49
CA ARG A 90 -8.14 -2.24 -2.13
C ARG A 90 -7.17 -2.31 -0.94
N ARG A 91 -6.19 -1.42 -0.88
CA ARG A 91 -5.23 -1.35 0.22
C ARG A 91 -5.90 -0.91 1.52
N MET A 92 -6.77 0.09 1.47
CA MET A 92 -7.56 0.51 2.64
C MET A 92 -8.45 -0.61 3.18
N LYS A 93 -9.11 -1.38 2.31
CA LYS A 93 -9.87 -2.57 2.73
C LYS A 93 -9.00 -3.63 3.42
N ALA A 94 -7.75 -3.80 3.00
CA ALA A 94 -6.83 -4.74 3.64
C ALA A 94 -6.38 -4.26 5.03
N LEU A 95 -6.20 -2.94 5.22
CA LEU A 95 -5.77 -2.35 6.49
C LEU A 95 -6.92 -2.18 7.51
N GLN A 96 -8.17 -2.32 7.07
CA GLN A 96 -9.34 -2.30 7.97
C GLN A 96 -9.41 -3.52 8.90
N VAL A 97 -8.65 -4.57 8.63
CA VAL A 97 -8.58 -5.78 9.46
C VAL A 97 -7.25 -5.78 10.18
N THR A 98 -7.22 -6.18 11.45
CA THR A 98 -5.98 -6.39 12.19
C THR A 98 -5.05 -7.32 11.41
N PRO A 99 -3.79 -6.92 11.14
CA PRO A 99 -2.85 -7.73 10.39
C PRO A 99 -2.49 -9.00 11.16
N TYR A 100 -2.17 -10.06 10.42
CA TYR A 100 -1.67 -11.31 10.97
C TYR A 100 -0.37 -11.08 11.75
N SER A 101 -0.25 -11.71 12.91
CA SER A 101 0.90 -11.58 13.79
C SER A 101 1.53 -12.93 14.12
N VAL A 102 2.78 -12.92 14.58
CA VAL A 102 3.48 -14.15 15.01
C VAL A 102 2.76 -14.81 16.19
N ALA A 103 2.20 -14.03 17.12
CA ALA A 103 1.43 -14.55 18.25
C ALA A 103 0.19 -15.34 17.78
N GLU A 104 -0.44 -14.93 16.68
CA GLU A 104 -1.55 -15.68 16.06
C GLU A 104 -1.06 -17.00 15.45
N ALA A 105 0.13 -17.01 14.85
CA ALA A 105 0.77 -18.23 14.34
C ALA A 105 1.04 -19.25 15.46
N GLU A 106 1.59 -18.76 16.57
CA GLU A 106 1.91 -19.57 17.75
C GLU A 106 0.64 -20.09 18.42
N ALA A 107 -0.40 -19.26 18.56
CA ALA A 107 -1.69 -19.69 19.07
C ALA A 107 -2.31 -20.81 18.22
N ALA A 108 -2.21 -20.73 16.89
CA ALA A 108 -2.64 -21.79 15.99
C ALA A 108 -1.77 -23.06 16.10
N GLY A 109 -0.49 -22.90 16.46
CA GLY A 109 0.45 -23.99 16.76
C GLY A 109 0.25 -24.65 18.13
N GLY A 110 -0.73 -24.21 18.93
CA GLY A 110 -1.05 -24.75 20.26
C GLY A 110 -0.39 -24.02 21.42
N THR A 111 0.38 -22.96 21.15
CA THR A 111 0.99 -22.09 22.15
C THR A 111 0.26 -20.74 22.17
N GLY A 112 -0.94 -20.70 22.78
CA GLY A 112 -1.72 -19.48 22.95
C GLY A 112 -3.23 -19.68 22.88
N SER A 113 -3.98 -18.57 22.91
CA SER A 113 -5.44 -18.53 22.77
C SER A 113 -5.85 -17.85 21.47
N TYR A 114 -6.88 -18.37 20.80
CA TYR A 114 -7.43 -17.76 19.59
C TYR A 114 -8.06 -16.38 19.89
N VAL A 115 -7.66 -15.38 19.12
CA VAL A 115 -8.24 -14.03 19.15
C VAL A 115 -8.83 -13.73 17.77
N PRO A 116 -10.13 -13.41 17.66
CA PRO A 116 -10.72 -13.08 16.38
C PRO A 116 -10.18 -11.74 15.85
N PRO A 117 -10.00 -11.59 14.52
CA PRO A 117 -9.48 -10.36 13.94
C PRO A 117 -10.47 -9.20 14.15
N GLN A 118 -9.97 -8.06 14.60
CA GLN A 118 -10.79 -6.88 14.87
C GLN A 118 -10.85 -5.96 13.65
N LYS A 119 -11.96 -5.25 13.51
CA LYS A 119 -12.12 -4.23 12.47
C LYS A 119 -11.62 -2.90 13.00
N VAL A 120 -10.70 -2.28 12.28
CA VAL A 120 -10.07 -1.01 12.64
C VAL A 120 -10.53 0.06 11.65
N THR A 121 -11.12 1.13 12.16
CA THR A 121 -11.50 2.29 11.34
C THR A 121 -10.30 3.20 11.15
N LEU A 122 -9.72 3.20 9.95
CA LEU A 122 -8.69 4.16 9.56
C LEU A 122 -9.37 5.33 8.81
N PRO A 123 -9.09 6.60 9.18
CA PRO A 123 -9.66 7.74 8.49
C PRO A 123 -9.04 7.87 7.09
N ASP A 124 -9.88 7.76 6.06
CA ASP A 124 -9.50 8.08 4.69
C ASP A 124 -9.64 9.60 4.47
N PRO A 125 -8.56 10.33 4.12
CA PRO A 125 -8.61 11.78 3.96
C PRO A 125 -9.57 12.23 2.84
N MET A 126 -9.82 11.38 1.83
CA MET A 126 -10.74 11.71 0.72
C MET A 126 -12.22 11.44 1.01
N LEU A 127 -12.57 10.65 2.03
CA LEU A 127 -13.99 10.43 2.34
C LEU A 127 -14.64 11.71 2.90
N LYS A 128 -13.84 12.52 3.60
CA LYS A 128 -14.28 13.77 4.24
C LYS A 128 -14.58 14.88 3.23
N GLN A 129 -13.71 15.05 2.24
CA GLN A 129 -13.92 16.04 1.17
C GLN A 129 -15.22 15.79 0.41
N ARG A 130 -15.52 14.53 0.09
CA ARG A 130 -16.76 14.17 -0.62
C ARG A 130 -18.01 14.59 0.16
N SER A 131 -18.06 14.37 1.48
CA SER A 131 -19.18 14.83 2.31
C SER A 131 -19.30 16.35 2.38
N GLU A 132 -18.18 17.08 2.40
CA GLU A 132 -18.17 18.54 2.48
C GLU A 132 -18.59 19.18 1.14
N ASP A 133 -18.16 18.60 0.02
CA ASP A 133 -18.54 19.01 -1.34
C ASP A 133 -20.02 18.69 -1.64
N ASP A 134 -20.52 17.53 -1.18
CA ASP A 134 -21.94 17.15 -1.28
C ASP A 134 -22.84 18.07 -0.44
N LEU A 135 -22.37 18.52 0.74
CA LEU A 135 -23.07 19.51 1.58
C LEU A 135 -23.06 20.91 0.96
N LYS A 136 -22.00 21.27 0.23
CA LYS A 136 -21.86 22.59 -0.43
C LYS A 136 -22.64 22.70 -1.74
N MET A 137 -23.03 21.57 -2.34
CA MET A 137 -23.86 21.53 -3.55
C MET A 137 -25.36 21.74 -3.28
N CYS A 138 -25.79 21.65 -2.02
CA CYS A 138 -27.19 21.84 -1.61
C CYS A 138 -27.49 23.20 -0.94
N ALA A 139 -26.53 24.13 -0.92
CA ALA A 139 -26.68 25.50 -0.44
C ALA A 139 -26.53 26.50 -1.60
#